data_AF-A0A9D7UCK6-F1
#
_entry.id   AF-A0A9D7UCK6-F1
#
_cell.length_a   1.000
_cell.length_b   1.000
_cell.length_c   1.000
_cell.angle_alpha   90.00
_cell.angle_beta   90.00
_cell.angle_gamma   90.00
#
_symmetry.space_group_name_H-M   'P 1'
#
loop_
_entity.id
_entity.type
_entity.pdbx_description
1 polymer ?
#
loop_
_entity_poly.entity_id
_entity_poly.type
_entity_poly.pdbx_seq_one_letter_code
_entity_poly.pdbx_strand_id
1 'polypeptide(L)'
;MSISAFTFIKNGEMLGYPFLESIKSVLPIVDEFVINVGESQDNTLEIIQNLNEPKIRVIESKWNDKMKDRVYGNINSYLWSPSWYRSETRIIKNTIRSYAPDGLFWVVLDKNKTGRYPKAVHSGAKIYHYGWTRSEEQMNLKSKKVQKYWNKTHKQINYKEIDNQIIKEFKGTHPKVMQKWLTKEKTLFQANPNHKLSRKEIRHRIMLKLEKLFNLELSKKHYRLVK
;
A
#
# COMPACT_ATOMS: atom_id res chain seq x y z
N MET A 1 10.91 25.35 -1.45
CA MET A 1 9.62 24.72 -1.13
C MET A 1 9.93 23.50 -0.28
N SER A 2 9.33 23.35 0.90
CA SER A 2 9.57 22.19 1.76
C SER A 2 8.61 21.03 1.46
N ILE A 3 9.06 19.81 1.70
CA ILE A 3 8.32 18.57 1.52
C ILE A 3 8.33 17.81 2.85
N SER A 4 7.14 17.63 3.43
CA SER A 4 6.95 16.77 4.61
C SER A 4 6.33 15.44 4.19
N ALA A 5 6.96 14.33 4.58
CA ALA A 5 6.33 13.02 4.55
C ALA A 5 5.61 12.74 5.88
N PHE A 6 4.58 11.92 5.82
CA PHE A 6 3.96 11.37 7.01
C PHE A 6 3.56 9.92 6.82
N THR A 7 3.59 9.16 7.91
CA THR A 7 3.08 7.78 7.96
C THR A 7 2.58 7.47 9.36
N PHE A 8 1.90 6.34 9.48
CA PHE A 8 1.49 5.80 10.77
C PHE A 8 1.79 4.31 10.81
N ILE A 9 2.22 3.81 11.97
CA ILE A 9 2.53 2.40 12.14
C ILE A 9 2.22 1.89 13.55
N LYS A 10 1.73 0.66 13.63
CA LYS A 10 1.53 -0.08 14.88
C LYS A 10 1.86 -1.54 14.60
N ASN A 11 2.68 -2.14 15.46
CA ASN A 11 3.14 -3.53 15.32
C ASN A 11 3.85 -3.80 13.97
N GLY A 12 4.75 -2.91 13.57
CA GLY A 12 5.51 -2.94 12.32
C GLY A 12 6.30 -4.23 12.11
N GLU A 13 7.13 -4.57 13.10
CA GLU A 13 8.05 -5.69 13.09
C GLU A 13 7.31 -7.03 13.10
N MET A 14 6.42 -7.22 14.08
CA MET A 14 5.66 -8.45 14.26
C MET A 14 4.75 -8.73 13.06
N LEU A 15 4.19 -7.70 12.42
CA LEU A 15 3.34 -7.86 11.24
C LEU A 15 4.14 -7.95 9.93
N GLY A 16 5.47 -7.93 10.01
CA GLY A 16 6.39 -8.12 8.90
C GLY A 16 6.37 -6.99 7.88
N TYR A 17 6.00 -5.76 8.27
CA TYR A 17 6.03 -4.65 7.34
C TYR A 17 7.47 -4.21 7.07
N PRO A 18 7.86 -3.94 5.81
CA PRO A 18 9.15 -3.33 5.48
C PRO A 18 9.13 -1.82 5.74
N PHE A 19 8.74 -1.43 6.96
CA PHE A 19 8.51 -0.02 7.29
C PHE A 19 9.83 0.75 7.37
N LEU A 20 10.89 0.10 7.84
CA LEU A 20 12.22 0.69 7.91
C LEU A 20 12.74 1.03 6.51
N GLU A 21 12.61 0.09 5.58
CA GLU A 21 12.99 0.27 4.19
C GLU A 21 12.13 1.33 3.50
N SER A 22 10.82 1.34 3.79
CA SER A 22 9.91 2.37 3.31
C SER A 22 10.34 3.76 3.79
N ILE A 23 10.64 3.94 5.07
CA ILE A 23 11.10 5.22 5.64
C ILE A 23 12.39 5.67 4.95
N LYS A 24 13.40 4.80 4.94
CA LYS A 24 14.70 5.06 4.33
C LYS A 24 14.63 5.40 2.84
N SER A 25 13.65 4.87 2.11
CA SER A 25 13.46 5.20 0.69
C SER A 25 12.98 6.64 0.46
N VAL A 26 12.31 7.25 1.44
CA VAL A 26 11.69 8.58 1.33
C VAL A 26 12.56 9.67 1.96
N LEU A 27 13.36 9.37 2.99
CA LEU A 27 14.25 10.34 3.66
C LEU A 27 15.11 11.22 2.72
N PRO A 28 15.65 10.70 1.58
CA PRO A 28 16.46 11.52 0.68
C PRO A 28 15.69 12.62 -0.06
N ILE A 29 14.36 12.54 -0.14
CA ILE A 29 13.52 13.43 -0.95
C ILE A 29 12.61 14.35 -0.13
N VAL A 30 12.74 14.34 1.20
CA VAL A 30 11.92 15.14 2.12
C VAL A 30 12.78 15.98 3.06
N ASP A 31 12.20 17.05 3.57
CA ASP A 31 12.80 17.92 4.58
C ASP A 31 12.43 17.46 6.00
N GLU A 32 11.25 16.86 6.16
CA GLU A 32 10.76 16.29 7.42
C GLU A 32 9.99 14.98 7.14
N PHE A 33 10.06 14.02 8.06
CA PHE A 33 9.23 12.83 8.07
C PHE A 33 8.55 12.66 9.43
N VAL A 34 7.25 12.92 9.49
CA VAL A 34 6.43 12.73 10.70
C VAL A 34 5.90 11.30 10.77
N ILE A 35 6.19 10.58 11.83
CA ILE A 35 5.77 9.19 12.01
C ILE A 35 4.89 9.09 13.26
N ASN A 36 3.61 8.78 13.07
CA ASN A 36 2.75 8.43 14.19
C ASN A 36 2.93 6.94 14.54
N VAL A 37 3.52 6.65 15.69
CA VAL A 37 3.70 5.30 16.21
C VAL A 37 2.60 5.00 17.22
N GLY A 38 1.74 4.06 16.87
CA GLY A 38 0.74 3.54 17.80
C GLY A 38 1.39 2.65 18.86
N GLU A 39 0.80 2.64 20.06
CA GLU A 39 1.18 1.70 21.14
C GLU A 39 1.31 0.27 20.58
N SER A 40 2.54 -0.24 20.54
CA SER A 40 2.91 -1.48 19.87
C SER A 40 3.32 -2.54 20.89
N GLN A 41 3.16 -3.80 20.51
CA GLN A 41 3.53 -4.97 21.31
C GLN A 41 4.87 -5.57 20.87
N ASP A 42 5.61 -4.84 20.03
CA ASP A 42 6.88 -5.23 19.41
C ASP A 42 7.85 -4.04 19.40
N ASN A 43 9.05 -4.22 18.85
CA ASN A 43 10.11 -3.22 18.92
C ASN A 43 9.96 -2.11 17.87
N THR A 44 8.76 -1.88 17.31
CA THR A 44 8.56 -0.91 16.22
C THR A 44 9.05 0.49 16.59
N LEU A 45 8.72 0.97 17.79
CA LEU A 45 9.14 2.30 18.25
C LEU A 45 10.67 2.39 18.37
N GLU A 46 11.28 1.39 19.02
CA GLU A 46 12.72 1.32 19.23
C GLU A 46 13.48 1.26 17.89
N ILE A 47 13.02 0.45 16.94
CA ILE A 47 13.61 0.35 15.60
C ILE A 47 13.59 1.71 14.88
N ILE A 48 12.52 2.50 15.04
CA ILE A 48 12.40 3.83 14.42
C ILE A 48 13.32 4.83 15.13
N GLN A 49 13.37 4.81 16.46
CA GLN A 49 14.26 5.69 17.24
C GLN A 49 15.74 5.41 16.94
N ASN A 50 16.12 4.14 16.81
CA ASN A 50 17.49 3.71 16.48
C ASN A 50 17.96 4.12 15.07
N LEU A 51 17.09 4.68 14.22
CA LEU A 51 17.52 5.31 12.97
C LEU A 51 18.40 6.54 13.21
N ASN A 52 18.23 7.23 14.35
CA ASN A 52 18.97 8.45 14.71
C ASN A 52 18.99 9.50 13.58
N GLU A 53 17.88 9.63 12.85
CA GLU A 53 17.75 10.53 11.70
C GLU A 53 17.11 11.86 12.12
N PRO A 54 17.79 13.01 11.96
CA PRO A 54 17.28 14.31 12.40
C PRO A 54 16.01 14.77 11.67
N LYS A 55 15.75 14.27 10.44
CA LYS A 55 14.51 14.58 9.71
C LYS A 55 13.28 13.87 10.27
N ILE A 56 13.44 12.85 11.12
CA ILE A 56 12.32 12.06 11.65
C ILE A 56 11.76 12.74 12.90
N ARG A 57 10.45 13.00 12.87
CA ARG A 57 9.68 13.40 14.04
C ARG A 57 8.71 12.29 14.43
N VAL A 58 8.94 11.68 15.58
CA VAL A 58 8.04 10.63 16.12
C VAL A 58 6.93 11.27 16.94
N ILE A 59 5.70 10.84 16.69
CA ILE A 59 4.53 11.13 17.52
C ILE A 59 4.02 9.80 18.05
N GLU A 60 4.05 9.61 19.35
CA GLU A 60 3.46 8.42 19.98
C GLU A 60 1.99 8.68 20.26
N SER A 61 1.11 7.73 19.92
CA SER A 61 -0.31 7.87 20.25
C SER A 61 -1.00 6.56 20.59
N LYS A 62 -1.98 6.65 21.47
CA LYS A 62 -2.86 5.52 21.77
C LYS A 62 -3.95 5.45 20.71
N TRP A 63 -3.85 4.48 19.81
CA TRP A 63 -4.82 4.35 18.72
C TRP A 63 -6.12 3.74 19.22
N ASN A 64 -7.23 4.26 18.69
CA ASN A 64 -8.54 3.71 18.98
C ASN A 64 -8.70 2.35 18.29
N ASP A 65 -8.82 1.30 19.09
CA ASP A 65 -9.04 -0.09 18.69
C ASP A 65 -10.44 -0.34 18.02
N LYS A 66 -11.11 0.71 17.52
CA LYS A 66 -12.39 0.63 16.80
C LYS A 66 -12.32 1.13 15.34
N MET A 67 -11.13 1.41 14.75
CA MET A 67 -10.94 2.09 13.43
C MET A 67 -10.58 1.23 12.19
N LYS A 68 -11.34 1.36 11.07
CA LYS A 68 -11.46 0.46 9.87
C LYS A 68 -10.29 0.49 8.87
N ASP A 69 -9.59 -0.65 8.57
CA ASP A 69 -9.07 -0.94 7.19
C ASP A 69 -8.28 -2.26 6.86
N ARG A 70 -8.01 -2.52 5.55
CA ARG A 70 -7.53 -3.80 4.91
C ARG A 70 -6.23 -3.68 4.06
N VAL A 71 -5.30 -4.68 4.08
CA VAL A 71 -4.29 -4.96 2.99
C VAL A 71 -3.66 -6.40 3.12
N TYR A 72 -3.27 -7.06 2.01
CA TYR A 72 -2.93 -8.50 1.80
C TYR A 72 -1.60 -8.68 0.97
N GLY A 73 -1.03 -9.93 0.70
CA GLY A 73 -0.26 -10.53 -0.49
C GLY A 73 1.10 -11.32 -0.54
N ASN A 74 1.96 -11.21 -1.60
CA ASN A 74 3.37 -11.77 -1.57
C ASN A 74 4.47 -11.11 -2.49
N ILE A 75 5.75 -11.56 -2.37
CA ILE A 75 7.04 -10.88 -2.73
C ILE A 75 7.51 -10.93 -4.17
N ASN A 76 7.45 -12.10 -4.79
CA ASN A 76 7.96 -12.33 -6.14
C ASN A 76 6.90 -12.15 -7.21
N SER A 77 5.78 -11.50 -6.86
CA SER A 77 4.64 -11.33 -7.72
C SER A 77 3.97 -10.00 -7.41
N TYR A 78 3.55 -9.31 -8.45
CA TYR A 78 2.65 -8.17 -8.32
C TYR A 78 1.31 -8.51 -8.94
N LEU A 79 0.24 -7.98 -8.34
CA LEU A 79 -1.10 -8.12 -8.87
C LEU A 79 -1.33 -7.06 -9.93
N TRP A 80 -1.67 -7.47 -11.15
CA TRP A 80 -2.08 -6.56 -12.22
C TRP A 80 -3.56 -6.78 -12.56
N SER A 81 -4.43 -5.90 -12.04
CA SER A 81 -5.87 -5.94 -12.32
C SER A 81 -6.46 -4.53 -12.33
N PRO A 82 -7.49 -4.24 -13.15
CA PRO A 82 -8.16 -2.92 -13.19
C PRO A 82 -8.79 -2.49 -11.86
N SER A 83 -8.98 -3.43 -10.93
CA SER A 83 -9.41 -3.12 -9.55
C SER A 83 -8.38 -2.34 -8.74
N TRP A 84 -7.11 -2.32 -9.16
CA TRP A 84 -6.00 -1.68 -8.45
C TRP A 84 -5.58 -0.38 -9.13
N TYR A 85 -5.06 0.55 -8.33
CA TYR A 85 -4.54 1.82 -8.83
C TYR A 85 -3.22 1.59 -9.55
N ARG A 86 -3.19 1.80 -10.88
CA ARG A 86 -1.95 1.79 -11.66
C ARG A 86 -1.10 3.04 -11.41
N SER A 87 -1.76 4.14 -11.05
CA SER A 87 -1.19 5.44 -10.73
C SER A 87 -2.09 6.15 -9.71
N GLU A 88 -1.50 6.93 -8.81
CA GLU A 88 -2.26 7.67 -7.79
C GLU A 88 -1.52 8.94 -7.35
N THR A 89 -2.27 9.94 -6.89
CA THR A 89 -1.71 11.17 -6.32
C THR A 89 -1.11 10.89 -4.94
N ARG A 90 0.21 11.09 -4.80
CA ARG A 90 0.95 10.85 -3.55
C ARG A 90 1.53 12.10 -2.90
N ILE A 91 1.55 13.20 -3.63
CA ILE A 91 2.03 14.50 -3.16
C ILE A 91 0.93 15.52 -3.47
N ILE A 92 0.58 16.35 -2.48
CA ILE A 92 -0.36 17.45 -2.66
C ILE A 92 0.25 18.74 -2.11
N LYS A 93 -0.03 19.87 -2.76
CA LYS A 93 0.40 21.17 -2.25
C LYS A 93 -0.40 21.52 -1.01
N ASN A 94 0.28 21.94 0.05
CA ASN A 94 -0.36 22.39 1.30
C ASN A 94 -1.22 23.66 1.12
N THR A 95 -1.04 24.40 0.02
CA THR A 95 -1.89 25.53 -0.36
C THR A 95 -3.26 25.11 -0.90
N ILE A 96 -3.49 23.82 -1.13
CA ILE A 96 -4.75 23.27 -1.61
C ILE A 96 -5.51 22.67 -0.42
N ARG A 97 -6.69 23.22 -0.13
CA ARG A 97 -7.61 22.62 0.84
C ARG A 97 -8.00 21.21 0.40
N SER A 98 -7.54 20.22 1.15
CA SER A 98 -7.74 18.82 0.81
C SER A 98 -7.77 17.93 2.05
N TYR A 99 -8.27 16.71 1.88
CA TYR A 99 -8.17 15.64 2.86
C TYR A 99 -7.92 14.30 2.15
N ALA A 100 -7.37 13.33 2.88
CA ALA A 100 -7.10 12.00 2.35
C ALA A 100 -8.00 10.96 3.03
N PRO A 101 -9.09 10.50 2.39
CA PRO A 101 -9.89 9.40 2.91
C PRO A 101 -9.01 8.17 3.10
N ASP A 102 -8.87 7.72 4.35
CA ASP A 102 -8.13 6.52 4.73
C ASP A 102 -6.65 6.49 4.25
N GLY A 103 -6.08 7.66 3.92
CA GLY A 103 -4.74 7.76 3.31
C GLY A 103 -4.61 7.16 1.91
N LEU A 104 -5.72 6.79 1.26
CA LEU A 104 -5.71 6.07 -0.01
C LEU A 104 -5.49 6.99 -1.22
N PHE A 105 -6.16 8.15 -1.23
CA PHE A 105 -6.12 9.16 -2.28
C PHE A 105 -6.47 10.54 -1.71
N TRP A 106 -6.45 11.59 -2.52
CA TRP A 106 -6.78 12.95 -2.11
C TRP A 106 -8.12 13.43 -2.65
N VAL A 107 -8.85 14.15 -1.83
CA VAL A 107 -10.04 14.91 -2.22
C VAL A 107 -9.77 16.39 -1.99
N VAL A 108 -9.93 17.19 -3.05
CA VAL A 108 -9.79 18.65 -3.01
C VAL A 108 -11.15 19.29 -2.77
N LEU A 109 -11.19 20.25 -1.87
CA LEU A 109 -12.39 20.98 -1.46
C LEU A 109 -12.31 22.43 -1.94
N ASP A 110 -12.81 22.71 -3.15
CA ASP A 110 -12.93 24.10 -3.63
C ASP A 110 -14.08 24.85 -2.92
N LYS A 111 -15.11 24.10 -2.50
CA LYS A 111 -16.29 24.60 -1.78
C LYS A 111 -16.58 23.70 -0.58
N ASN A 112 -17.33 24.21 0.39
CA ASN A 112 -17.75 23.41 1.54
C ASN A 112 -18.58 22.19 1.10
N LYS A 113 -18.29 21.03 1.70
CA LYS A 113 -19.00 19.74 1.51
C LYS A 113 -18.97 19.15 0.08
N THR A 114 -18.34 19.81 -0.89
CA THR A 114 -18.25 19.34 -2.27
C THR A 114 -16.79 19.08 -2.63
N GLY A 115 -16.45 17.80 -2.78
CA GLY A 115 -15.11 17.37 -3.13
C GLY A 115 -14.96 17.04 -4.61
N ARG A 116 -13.75 17.23 -5.13
CA ARG A 116 -13.33 16.71 -6.44
C ARG A 116 -11.97 16.06 -6.33
N TYR A 117 -11.63 15.25 -7.33
CA TYR A 117 -10.27 14.74 -7.46
C TYR A 117 -9.28 15.85 -7.87
N PRO A 118 -8.01 15.76 -7.43
CA PRO A 118 -6.97 16.70 -7.80
C PRO A 118 -6.70 16.67 -9.30
N LYS A 119 -6.32 17.83 -9.84
CA LYS A 119 -5.64 17.91 -11.14
C LYS A 119 -4.18 17.51 -10.90
N ALA A 120 -3.68 16.53 -11.64
CA ALA A 120 -2.36 15.93 -11.39
C ALA A 120 -1.51 15.87 -12.65
N VAL A 121 -0.20 15.83 -12.43
CA VAL A 121 0.83 15.58 -13.43
C VAL A 121 1.62 14.33 -13.03
N HIS A 122 2.12 13.59 -14.00
CA HIS A 122 2.88 12.38 -13.72
C HIS A 122 4.31 12.73 -13.25
N SER A 123 4.74 12.20 -12.10
CA SER A 123 6.09 12.47 -11.57
C SER A 123 7.19 11.62 -12.22
N GLY A 124 6.82 10.56 -12.93
CA GLY A 124 7.76 9.56 -13.46
C GLY A 124 8.25 8.54 -12.43
N ALA A 125 7.97 8.77 -11.14
CA ALA A 125 8.37 7.87 -10.07
C ALA A 125 7.54 6.58 -10.04
N LYS A 126 8.17 5.48 -9.62
CA LYS A 126 7.52 4.19 -9.38
C LYS A 126 7.47 3.92 -7.89
N ILE A 127 6.30 3.55 -7.38
CA ILE A 127 6.10 3.17 -5.98
C ILE A 127 5.74 1.69 -5.95
N TYR A 128 6.50 0.91 -5.19
CA TYR A 128 6.28 -0.52 -5.00
C TYR A 128 5.57 -0.76 -3.68
N HIS A 129 4.45 -1.49 -3.72
CA HIS A 129 3.66 -1.76 -2.53
C HIS A 129 3.98 -3.15 -1.95
N TYR A 130 4.83 -3.17 -0.93
CA TYR A 130 5.33 -4.40 -0.29
C TYR A 130 4.42 -5.00 0.79
N GLY A 131 3.25 -4.40 1.07
CA GLY A 131 2.32 -5.00 2.04
C GLY A 131 1.82 -6.38 1.61
N TRP A 132 1.90 -6.65 0.31
CA TRP A 132 1.68 -7.97 -0.25
C TRP A 132 2.86 -8.88 0.16
N THR A 133 4.11 -8.48 0.09
CA THR A 133 5.32 -9.34 0.15
C THR A 133 5.68 -10.16 1.41
N ARG A 134 4.74 -10.41 2.33
CA ARG A 134 4.88 -11.08 3.62
C ARG A 134 4.47 -12.55 3.57
N SER A 135 4.87 -13.33 4.58
CA SER A 135 4.47 -14.75 4.65
C SER A 135 2.96 -14.91 4.87
N GLU A 136 2.40 -16.04 4.46
CA GLU A 136 0.98 -16.36 4.69
C GLU A 136 0.61 -16.32 6.18
N GLU A 137 1.53 -16.75 7.04
CA GLU A 137 1.39 -16.64 8.49
C GLU A 137 1.30 -15.19 8.95
N GLN A 138 2.21 -14.31 8.52
CA GLN A 138 2.21 -12.89 8.87
C GLN A 138 0.95 -12.18 8.36
N MET A 139 0.47 -12.57 7.18
CA MET A 139 -0.78 -12.06 6.62
C MET A 139 -2.00 -12.48 7.42
N ASN A 140 -2.09 -13.76 7.79
CA ASN A 140 -3.17 -14.27 8.63
C ASN A 140 -3.09 -13.70 10.06
N LEU A 141 -1.89 -13.53 10.62
CA LEU A 141 -1.67 -12.87 11.91
C LEU A 141 -2.15 -11.41 11.87
N LYS A 142 -1.79 -10.65 10.83
CA LYS A 142 -2.32 -9.30 10.60
C LYS A 142 -3.85 -9.35 10.56
N SER A 143 -4.41 -10.24 9.75
CA SER A 143 -5.87 -10.35 9.65
C SER A 143 -6.49 -10.64 11.02
N LYS A 144 -5.93 -11.56 11.81
CA LYS A 144 -6.41 -11.91 13.15
C LYS A 144 -6.35 -10.70 14.10
N LYS A 145 -5.23 -9.97 14.11
CA LYS A 145 -5.03 -8.79 14.96
C LYS A 145 -5.84 -7.58 14.53
N VAL A 146 -6.16 -7.43 13.25
CA VAL A 146 -6.91 -6.27 12.71
C VAL A 146 -8.42 -6.54 12.72
N GLN A 147 -8.88 -7.77 12.51
CA GLN A 147 -10.31 -8.08 12.45
C GLN A 147 -11.07 -7.83 13.75
N LYS A 148 -10.38 -7.90 14.91
CA LYS A 148 -10.96 -7.54 16.21
C LYS A 148 -11.47 -6.09 16.26
N TYR A 149 -10.83 -5.18 15.51
CA TYR A 149 -11.25 -3.79 15.40
C TYR A 149 -12.53 -3.63 14.57
N TRP A 150 -12.89 -4.64 13.78
CA TRP A 150 -14.03 -4.65 12.85
C TRP A 150 -15.29 -5.34 13.39
N ASN A 151 -15.30 -5.82 14.64
CA ASN A 151 -16.29 -6.80 15.12
C ASN A 151 -16.44 -7.97 14.12
N LYS A 152 -15.31 -8.39 13.51
CA LYS A 152 -15.28 -9.53 12.58
C LYS A 152 -14.50 -10.68 13.19
N THR A 153 -14.97 -11.89 12.93
CA THR A 153 -14.24 -13.11 13.27
C THR A 153 -13.24 -13.43 12.17
N HIS A 154 -11.98 -13.59 12.56
CA HIS A 154 -10.95 -14.00 11.62
C HIS A 154 -11.28 -15.35 11.02
N LYS A 155 -11.33 -15.40 9.69
CA LYS A 155 -11.27 -16.62 8.90
C LYS A 155 -9.87 -16.72 8.32
N GLN A 156 -9.24 -17.88 8.47
CA GLN A 156 -7.97 -18.16 7.82
C GLN A 156 -8.16 -18.03 6.30
N ILE A 157 -7.29 -17.25 5.68
CA ILE A 157 -7.34 -16.98 4.25
C ILE A 157 -6.25 -17.82 3.59
N ASN A 158 -6.65 -18.68 2.66
CA ASN A 158 -5.73 -19.34 1.75
C ASN A 158 -5.45 -18.39 0.58
N TYR A 159 -4.24 -17.83 0.53
CA TYR A 159 -3.87 -16.84 -0.47
C TYR A 159 -3.60 -17.45 -1.85
N LYS A 160 -3.54 -18.78 -1.96
CA LYS A 160 -3.42 -19.48 -3.26
C LYS A 160 -4.72 -19.46 -4.06
N GLU A 161 -5.85 -19.16 -3.42
CA GLU A 161 -7.16 -19.02 -4.07
C GLU A 161 -7.31 -17.65 -4.74
N ILE A 162 -6.56 -17.46 -5.83
CA ILE A 162 -6.54 -16.24 -6.61
C ILE A 162 -6.45 -16.56 -8.10
N ASP A 163 -7.05 -15.71 -8.94
CA ASP A 163 -6.86 -15.77 -10.39
C ASP A 163 -5.37 -15.80 -10.79
N ASN A 164 -4.92 -16.89 -11.41
CA ASN A 164 -3.55 -17.04 -11.87
C ASN A 164 -3.15 -16.08 -13.01
N GLN A 165 -4.10 -15.57 -13.79
CA GLN A 165 -3.79 -14.71 -14.94
C GLN A 165 -3.31 -13.32 -14.55
N ILE A 166 -3.65 -12.87 -13.33
CA ILE A 166 -3.26 -11.56 -12.81
C ILE A 166 -1.90 -11.58 -12.11
N ILE A 167 -1.32 -12.76 -11.90
CA ILE A 167 0.03 -12.93 -11.37
C ILE A 167 1.02 -12.73 -12.53
N LYS A 168 1.95 -11.80 -12.33
CA LYS A 168 3.01 -11.52 -13.30
C LYS A 168 4.36 -11.61 -12.61
N GLU A 169 5.33 -12.17 -13.33
CA GLU A 169 6.73 -12.12 -12.95
C GLU A 169 7.19 -10.66 -12.90
N PHE A 170 7.88 -10.31 -11.81
CA PHE A 170 8.50 -9.01 -11.67
C PHE A 170 9.90 -9.02 -12.32
N LYS A 171 10.05 -8.31 -13.44
CA LYS A 171 11.32 -8.19 -14.19
C LYS A 171 12.08 -6.87 -13.92
N GLY A 172 11.56 -6.04 -13.01
CA GLY A 172 12.17 -4.76 -12.69
C GLY A 172 13.26 -4.87 -11.63
N THR A 173 13.76 -3.71 -11.18
CA THR A 173 14.68 -3.61 -10.05
C THR A 173 13.98 -3.01 -8.85
N HIS A 174 14.10 -3.65 -7.69
CA HIS A 174 13.61 -3.09 -6.43
C HIS A 174 14.57 -2.00 -5.91
N PRO A 175 14.08 -1.03 -5.12
CA PRO A 175 14.94 -0.06 -4.45
C PRO A 175 16.05 -0.76 -3.64
N LYS A 176 17.28 -0.24 -3.68
CA LYS A 176 18.45 -0.84 -2.99
C LYS A 176 18.17 -1.14 -1.52
N VAL A 177 17.43 -0.26 -0.84
CA VAL A 177 17.05 -0.41 0.56
C VAL A 177 16.22 -1.68 0.83
N MET A 178 15.47 -2.16 -0.16
CA MET A 178 14.65 -3.37 -0.04
C MET A 178 15.46 -4.65 -0.17
N GLN A 179 16.68 -4.61 -0.73
CA GLN A 179 17.42 -5.83 -1.09
C GLN A 179 17.61 -6.78 0.08
N LYS A 180 17.99 -6.27 1.26
CA LYS A 180 18.17 -7.09 2.47
C LYS A 180 16.87 -7.77 2.90
N TRP A 181 15.77 -7.02 2.85
CA TRP A 181 14.45 -7.49 3.26
C TRP A 181 13.89 -8.57 2.30
N LEU A 182 14.19 -8.47 1.00
CA LEU A 182 13.63 -9.33 -0.04
C LEU A 182 14.28 -10.74 -0.12
N THR A 183 15.37 -11.01 0.59
CA THR A 183 16.25 -12.19 0.38
C THR A 183 15.65 -13.57 0.65
N LYS A 184 14.39 -13.66 1.11
CA LYS A 184 13.84 -14.89 1.72
C LYS A 184 13.20 -15.88 0.73
N GLU A 185 12.73 -15.45 -0.44
CA GLU A 185 12.07 -16.34 -1.41
C GLU A 185 12.61 -16.13 -2.83
N LYS A 186 13.00 -17.21 -3.52
CA LYS A 186 13.56 -17.14 -4.88
C LYS A 186 12.57 -17.53 -5.98
N THR A 187 11.44 -18.14 -5.62
CA THR A 187 10.50 -18.72 -6.59
C THR A 187 9.27 -17.83 -6.79
N LEU A 188 8.66 -17.91 -7.98
CA LEU A 188 7.39 -17.25 -8.29
C LEU A 188 6.27 -17.78 -7.39
N PHE A 189 5.27 -16.92 -7.14
CA PHE A 189 4.08 -17.33 -6.39
C PHE A 189 3.27 -18.36 -7.16
N GLN A 190 2.91 -19.45 -6.51
CA GLN A 190 2.11 -20.53 -7.09
C GLN A 190 0.67 -20.46 -6.58
N ALA A 191 -0.22 -19.92 -7.41
CA ALA A 191 -1.67 -19.99 -7.17
C ALA A 191 -2.21 -21.40 -7.41
N ASN A 192 -3.37 -21.71 -6.84
CA ASN A 192 -4.07 -22.96 -7.08
C ASN A 192 -4.46 -23.08 -8.57
N PRO A 193 -3.94 -24.06 -9.32
CA PRO A 193 -4.28 -24.23 -10.73
C PRO A 193 -5.76 -24.51 -10.98
N ASN A 194 -6.46 -25.05 -9.97
CA ASN A 194 -7.88 -25.41 -10.02
C ASN A 194 -8.80 -24.34 -9.40
N HIS A 195 -8.30 -23.12 -9.20
CA HIS A 195 -9.07 -22.03 -8.62
C HIS A 195 -10.30 -21.69 -9.47
N LYS A 196 -11.49 -21.70 -8.85
CA LYS A 196 -12.75 -21.31 -9.50
C LYS A 196 -12.94 -19.80 -9.42
N LEU A 197 -12.93 -19.16 -10.57
CA LEU A 197 -13.06 -17.70 -10.67
C LEU A 197 -14.39 -17.22 -10.10
N SER A 198 -14.31 -16.17 -9.28
CA SER A 198 -15.47 -15.41 -8.85
C SER A 198 -16.05 -14.57 -10.00
N ARG A 199 -17.32 -14.14 -9.86
CA ARG A 199 -17.96 -13.18 -10.79
C ARG A 199 -17.13 -11.90 -10.95
N LYS A 200 -16.46 -11.47 -9.89
CA LYS A 200 -15.59 -10.29 -9.89
C LYS A 200 -14.35 -10.51 -10.78
N GLU A 201 -13.69 -11.65 -10.66
CA GLU A 201 -12.50 -12.00 -11.46
C GLU A 201 -12.86 -12.21 -12.93
N ILE A 202 -13.99 -12.84 -13.22
CA ILE A 202 -14.52 -12.96 -14.59
C ILE A 202 -14.67 -11.57 -15.23
N ARG A 203 -15.30 -10.63 -14.51
CA ARG A 203 -15.44 -9.24 -14.96
C ARG A 203 -14.08 -8.58 -15.21
N HIS A 204 -13.10 -8.80 -14.32
CA HIS A 204 -11.75 -8.25 -14.52
C HIS A 204 -11.05 -8.81 -15.75
N ARG A 205 -11.16 -10.12 -16.01
CA ARG A 205 -10.60 -10.73 -17.22
C ARG A 205 -11.22 -10.14 -18.48
N ILE A 206 -12.53 -9.87 -18.48
CA ILE A 206 -13.21 -9.16 -19.59
C ILE A 206 -12.64 -7.75 -19.75
N MET A 207 -12.51 -6.99 -18.67
CA MET A 207 -11.92 -5.64 -18.71
C MET A 207 -10.50 -5.66 -19.29
N LEU A 208 -9.64 -6.59 -18.84
CA LEU A 208 -8.27 -6.75 -19.37
C LEU A 208 -8.25 -7.05 -20.88
N LYS A 209 -9.20 -7.85 -21.38
CA LYS A 209 -9.35 -8.11 -22.81
C LYS A 209 -9.76 -6.83 -23.57
N LEU A 210 -10.71 -6.07 -23.03
CA LEU A 210 -11.15 -4.81 -23.63
C LEU A 210 -10.03 -3.75 -23.66
N GLU A 211 -9.25 -3.63 -22.58
CA GLU A 211 -8.08 -2.74 -22.55
C GLU A 211 -7.09 -3.09 -23.66
N LYS A 212 -6.80 -4.38 -23.85
CA LYS A 212 -5.88 -4.84 -24.91
C LYS A 212 -6.44 -4.60 -26.32
N LEU A 213 -7.73 -4.84 -26.53
CA LEU A 213 -8.37 -4.71 -27.85
C LEU A 213 -8.53 -3.25 -28.28
N PHE A 214 -8.85 -2.36 -27.35
CA PHE A 214 -9.21 -0.97 -27.65
C PHE A 214 -8.18 0.05 -27.17
N ASN A 215 -7.03 -0.41 -26.66
CA ASN A 215 -6.00 0.43 -26.04
C ASN A 215 -6.57 1.39 -24.98
N LEU A 216 -7.52 0.88 -24.18
CA LEU A 216 -8.20 1.64 -23.13
C LEU A 216 -7.48 1.47 -21.79
N GLU A 217 -7.63 2.47 -20.92
CA GLU A 217 -7.14 2.43 -19.55
C GLU A 217 -8.33 2.49 -18.57
N LEU A 218 -8.82 1.31 -18.18
CA LEU A 218 -10.06 1.13 -17.42
C LEU A 218 -9.83 1.03 -15.91
N SER A 219 -8.60 1.20 -15.43
CA SER A 219 -8.34 1.23 -13.99
C SER A 219 -8.96 2.44 -13.30
N LYS A 220 -9.30 2.27 -12.03
CA LYS A 220 -9.82 3.36 -11.21
C LYS A 220 -8.72 4.40 -10.96
N LYS A 221 -9.06 5.68 -11.14
CA LYS A 221 -8.17 6.83 -10.90
C LYS A 221 -8.86 7.84 -9.99
N HIS A 222 -8.14 8.36 -9.00
CA HIS A 222 -8.63 9.44 -8.13
C HIS A 222 -7.93 10.76 -8.43
N TYR A 223 -7.76 11.06 -9.72
CA TYR A 223 -7.16 12.28 -10.21
C TYR A 223 -7.63 12.56 -11.65
N ARG A 224 -7.51 13.82 -12.06
CA ARG A 224 -7.64 14.23 -13.46
C ARG A 224 -6.27 14.59 -14.00
N LEU A 225 -5.77 13.85 -14.98
CA LEU A 225 -4.50 14.16 -15.63
C LEU A 225 -4.65 15.48 -16.40
N VAL A 226 -3.70 16.41 -16.24
CA VAL A 226 -3.74 17.72 -16.92
C VAL A 226 -2.53 18.00 -17.81
N LYS A 227 -1.48 17.20 -17.70
CA LYS A 227 -0.32 17.16 -18.59
C LYS A 227 0.27 15.75 -18.57
#